data_AF-A0A6G4N686-F1
#
_entry.id   AF-A0A6G4N686-F1
#
_cell.length_a   1.000
_cell.length_b   1.000
_cell.length_c   1.000
_cell.angle_alpha   90.00
_cell.angle_beta   90.00
_cell.angle_gamma   90.00
#
_symmetry.space_group_name_H-M   'P 1'
#
loop_
_entity.id
_entity.type
_entity.pdbx_description
1 polymer ?
#
loop_
_entity_poly.entity_id
_entity_poly.type
_entity_poly.pdbx_seq_one_letter_code
_entity_poly.pdbx_strand_id
1 'polypeptide(L)' 'MLTEEKEDYLKAILTNNGDKNFVTNKILSQFLNIKPPSVSEMVGRLEKAGYVETKPYKGVRLTEDGLT' A
#
# COMPACT_ATOMS: atom_id res chain seq x y z
N MET A 1 -17.07 0.55 -5.68
CA MET A 1 -17.04 1.15 -4.33
C MET A 1 -15.65 0.91 -3.78
N LEU A 2 -14.91 1.96 -3.39
CA LEU A 2 -13.74 1.78 -2.53
C LEU A 2 -14.27 1.27 -1.18
N THR A 3 -13.65 0.24 -0.62
CA THR A 3 -13.91 -0.18 0.75
C THR A 3 -13.07 0.71 1.69
N GLU A 4 -13.54 0.93 2.92
CA GLU A 4 -12.80 1.69 3.94
C GLU A 4 -11.36 1.18 4.10
N GLU A 5 -11.20 -0.15 4.10
CA GLU A 5 -9.89 -0.83 4.15
C GLU A 5 -8.94 -0.40 3.02
N LYS A 6 -9.47 -0.14 1.82
CA LYS A 6 -8.65 0.28 0.69
C LYS A 6 -8.11 1.69 0.87
N GLU A 7 -8.95 2.61 1.33
CA GLU A 7 -8.56 3.99 1.60
C GLU A 7 -7.51 4.07 2.71
N ASP A 8 -7.65 3.26 3.76
CA ASP A 8 -6.69 3.22 4.86
C ASP A 8 -5.30 2.79 4.40
N TYR A 9 -5.21 1.82 3.49
CA TYR A 9 -3.93 1.42 2.91
C TYR A 9 -3.32 2.49 2.02
N LEU A 10 -4.10 3.13 1.14
CA LEU A 10 -3.59 4.20 0.28
C LEU A 10 -3.08 5.38 1.13
N LYS A 11 -3.84 5.77 2.17
CA LYS A 11 -3.41 6.79 3.14
C LYS A 11 -2.17 6.38 3.91
N ALA A 12 -2.06 5.13 4.35
CA ALA A 12 -0.88 4.63 5.05
C ALA A 12 0.36 4.66 4.15
N ILE A 13 0.24 4.26 2.89
CA ILE A 13 1.34 4.33 1.91
C ILE A 13 1.73 5.79 1.68
N LEU A 14 0.76 6.68 1.44
CA LEU A 14 1.01 8.11 1.24
C LEU A 14 1.71 8.76 2.45
N THR A 15 1.22 8.47 3.66
CA THR A 15 1.78 9.00 4.92
C THR A 15 3.23 8.57 5.13
N ASN A 16 3.63 7.42 4.57
CA ASN A 16 4.99 6.91 4.65
C ASN A 16 5.84 7.28 3.41
N ASN A 17 5.54 8.40 2.76
CA ASN A 17 6.20 8.90 1.54
C ASN A 17 6.14 7.95 0.34
N GLY A 18 5.07 7.15 0.28
CA GLY A 18 4.83 6.20 -0.80
C GLY A 18 4.46 6.82 -2.14
N ASP A 19 4.41 8.15 -2.26
CA ASP A 19 4.36 8.87 -3.52
C ASP A 19 5.78 9.02 -4.15
N LYS A 20 6.83 9.05 -3.32
CA LYS A 20 8.24 9.23 -3.77
C LYS A 20 9.10 7.98 -3.62
N ASN A 21 8.86 7.19 -2.58
CA ASN A 21 9.69 6.04 -2.19
C ASN A 21 8.86 4.77 -2.09
N PHE A 22 9.53 3.62 -2.10
CA PHE A 22 8.88 2.36 -1.77
C PHE A 22 8.76 2.21 -0.26
N VAL A 23 7.55 1.86 0.19
CA VAL A 23 7.22 1.59 1.59
C VAL A 23 7.20 0.08 1.78
N THR A 24 7.96 -0.43 2.75
CA THR A 24 7.99 -1.88 3.01
C THR A 24 6.69 -2.36 3.66
N ASN A 25 6.31 -3.61 3.41
CA ASN A 25 5.14 -4.22 4.05
C ASN A 25 5.28 -4.23 5.58
N LYS A 26 6.51 -4.25 6.12
CA LYS A 26 6.77 -4.13 7.55
C LYS A 26 6.27 -2.79 8.10
N ILE A 27 6.62 -1.68 7.44
CA ILE A 27 6.17 -0.33 7.85
C ILE A 27 4.65 -0.25 7.84
N LEU A 28 4.01 -0.73 6.76
CA LEU A 28 2.55 -0.74 6.65
C LEU A 28 1.89 -1.59 7.74
N SER A 29 2.45 -2.78 8.03
CA SER A 29 1.94 -3.66 9.08
C SER A 29 1.97 -3.01 10.45
N GLN A 30 3.03 -2.25 10.76
CA GLN A 30 3.16 -1.51 12.02
C GLN A 30 2.24 -0.29 12.07
N PHE A 31 2.12 0.45 10.97
CA PHE A 31 1.29 1.66 10.89
C PHE A 31 -0.20 1.35 11.00
N LEU A 32 -0.65 0.32 10.28
CA LEU A 32 -2.05 -0.13 10.28
C LEU A 32 -2.37 -1.10 11.42
N ASN A 33 -1.37 -1.50 12.22
CA ASN A 33 -1.50 -2.48 13.31
C ASN A 33 -2.15 -3.80 12.88
N ILE A 34 -1.68 -4.36 11.77
CA ILE A 34 -2.20 -5.60 11.16
C ILE A 34 -1.07 -6.57 10.83
N LYS A 35 -1.43 -7.84 10.59
CA LYS A 35 -0.43 -8.89 10.34
C LYS A 35 0.22 -8.71 8.95
N PRO A 36 1.55 -8.95 8.80
CA PRO A 36 2.24 -8.85 7.52
C PRO A 36 1.63 -9.64 6.35
N PRO A 37 1.09 -10.87 6.55
CA PRO A 37 0.39 -11.59 5.48
C PRO A 37 -0.84 -10.85 4.94
N SER A 38 -1.61 -10.19 5.82
CA SER A 38 -2.78 -9.38 5.43
C SER A 38 -2.36 -8.17 4.60
N VAL A 39 -1.23 -7.54 4.94
CA VAL A 39 -0.65 -6.45 4.15
C VAL A 39 -0.30 -6.93 2.75
N SER A 40 0.41 -8.04 2.64
CA SER A 40 0.80 -8.59 1.34
C SER A 40 -0.41 -8.94 0.46
N GLU A 41 -1.47 -9.51 1.04
CA GLU A 41 -2.70 -9.82 0.32
C GLU A 41 -3.39 -8.54 -0.19
N MET A 42 -3.54 -7.52 0.66
CA MET A 42 -4.21 -6.27 0.29
C MET A 42 -3.40 -5.46 -0.72
N VAL A 43 -2.08 -5.38 -0.54
CA VAL A 43 -1.16 -4.76 -1.50
C VAL A 43 -1.26 -5.44 -2.86
N GLY A 44 -1.34 -6.77 -2.91
CA GLY A 44 -1.57 -7.50 -4.17
C GLY A 44 -2.93 -7.21 -4.83
N ARG A 45 -3.98 -6.95 -4.05
CA ARG A 45 -5.28 -6.49 -4.59
C ARG A 45 -5.19 -5.07 -5.15
N LEU A 46 -4.54 -4.17 -4.43
CA LEU A 46 -4.30 -2.79 -4.87
C LEU A 46 -3.47 -2.72 -6.15
N GLU A 47 -2.46 -3.58 -6.26
CA GLU A 47 -1.60 -3.67 -7.44
C GLU A 47 -2.38 -4.16 -8.66
N LYS A 48 -3.18 -5.23 -8.51
CA LYS A 48 -4.08 -5.71 -9.56
C LYS A 48 -5.11 -4.67 -10.00
N ALA A 49 -5.49 -3.78 -9.08
CA ALA A 49 -6.42 -2.70 -9.34
C ALA A 49 -5.75 -1.42 -9.84
N GLY A 50 -4.42 -1.40 -10.00
CA GLY A 50 -3.66 -0.31 -10.62
C GLY A 50 -3.31 0.87 -9.69
N TYR A 51 -3.66 0.80 -8.41
CA TYR A 51 -3.45 1.92 -7.46
C TYR A 51 -2.05 1.96 -6.85
N VAL A 52 -1.31 0.84 -6.91
CA VAL A 52 0.04 0.74 -6.36
C VAL A 52 0.92 -0.11 -7.29
N GLU A 53 2.22 0.13 -7.25
CA GLU A 53 3.24 -0.75 -7.82
C GLU A 53 4.04 -1.40 -6.70
N THR A 54 4.37 -2.69 -6.84
CA THR A 54 5.29 -3.36 -5.92
C THR A 54 6.61 -3.69 -6.61
N LYS A 55 7.68 -3.69 -5.82
CA LYS A 55 9.00 -4.19 -6.25
C LYS A 55 9.55 -5.19 -5.25
N PRO A 56 10.08 -6.35 -5.72
CA PRO A 56 10.73 -7.32 -4.85
C PRO A 56 11.77 -6.65 -3.97
N TYR A 57 11.73 -6.95 -2.67
CA TYR A 57 12.66 -6.43 -1.66
C TYR A 57 12.62 -4.92 -1.42
N LYS A 58 11.82 -4.14 -2.17
CA LYS A 58 11.66 -2.69 -1.97
C LYS A 58 10.35 -2.33 -1.28
N GLY A 59 9.27 -3.06 -1.56
CA GLY A 59 7.95 -2.82 -0.99
C GLY A 59 6.97 -2.29 -2.01
N VAL A 60 6.09 -1.37 -1.59
CA VAL A 60 4.97 -0.84 -2.37
C VAL A 60 5.04 0.68 -2.50
N ARG A 61 4.61 1.22 -3.65
CA ARG A 61 4.54 2.66 -3.93
C ARG A 61 3.20 2.97 -4.60
N LEU A 62 2.65 4.16 -4.39
CA LEU A 62 1.46 4.64 -5.09
C LEU A 62 1.76 4.92 -6.55
N THR A 63 0.80 4.57 -7.41
CA THR A 63 0.73 5.04 -8.80
C THR A 63 -0.04 6.35 -8.87
N GLU A 64 -0.15 6.94 -10.06
CA GLU A 64 -0.94 8.16 -10.29
C GLU A 64 -2.44 7.94 -9.98
N ASP A 65 -2.99 6.78 -10.34
CA ASP A 65 -4.35 6.37 -9.95
C ASP A 65 -4.53 6.21 -8.43
N GLY A 66 -3.47 5.84 -7.71
CA GLY A 66 -3.45 5.77 -6.25
C GLY A 66 -3.42 7.12 -5.53
N LEU A 67 -3.10 8.20 -6.25
CA LEU A 67 -2.99 9.57 -5.72
C LEU A 67 -4.22 10.43 -6.02
N THR A 68 -5.15 9.93 -6.85
CA THR A 68 -6.40 10.61 -7.25
C THR A 68 -7.53 10.30 -6.28
#